data_AF-A0A0G4N3T8-F1
#
_entry.id   AF-A0A0G4N3T8-F1
#
_cell.length_a   1.000
_cell.length_b   1.000
_cell.length_c   1.000
_cell.angle_alpha   90.00
_cell.angle_beta   90.00
_cell.angle_gamma   90.00
#
_symmetry.space_group_name_H-M   'P 1'
#
loop_
_entity.id
_entity.type
_entity.pdbx_description
1 polymer ?
#
loop_
_entity_poly.entity_id
_entity_poly.type
_entity_poly.pdbx_seq_one_letter_code
_entity_poly.pdbx_strand_id
1 'polypeptide(L)'
;MLEVSGASINDMYVGQSEKNVRALFSLAKKLSPLVIFIDEADALFAARGQSRSRPSHRETINQFLREWDGMSDTKAFIMVATNRPFDLDDAVLRRLPRKILVDLPLQEDRESILRILLKGEQLDASVSIEDIARRTVLYSGSDLKNLTVAAAMAAVQEELEQAALHTGSEPYVYPERRTLLKRHFDKASGEIAASIKLPVRGPFIPSLLDPPYHAAATDNAPDPNDNFLSGNTANYIDEMYMQWKEDPKSVHVSWQVYFRNMESGDMPISQAFTPPPSLVPGATGGVPRLAAGSAEGTEVANHLKVQLLVRAYQARGHNKANIDPLGIRNEQKGFGNIKPKELTLEHYQFTEKDLDTEYSLGPGILPRFKREGREKMTLREIIDACERIYCGSYGIEFIHIPDREKCDWLRERLEVPQPFKYSIDEKRRILDRLIWSSSFESFLSTKYPNDKRFGLEGCETLVPGMKALIDRSVDYGVKDIVIGMPHRGRLNVLSNVVRKPNESIFSEFAGTAGAEDEGSGDVKYHLGMNFERPTPSGKRVQLSLVAN
;
A
#
# COMPACT_ATOMS: atom_id res chain seq x y z
N MET A 1 -4.37 6.49 24.86
CA MET A 1 -4.37 5.07 24.49
C MET A 1 -3.08 4.81 23.72
N LEU A 2 -2.29 3.81 24.12
CA LEU A 2 -1.09 3.36 23.42
C LEU A 2 -1.50 2.15 22.58
N GLU A 3 -1.59 2.33 21.27
CA GLU A 3 -1.85 1.25 20.33
C GLU A 3 -0.52 0.57 19.95
N VAL A 4 -0.49 -0.75 20.02
CA VAL A 4 0.70 -1.57 19.85
C VAL A 4 0.36 -2.72 18.91
N SER A 5 0.98 -2.74 17.74
CA SER A 5 0.81 -3.85 16.79
C SER A 5 1.89 -4.92 16.99
N GLY A 6 1.62 -6.16 16.58
CA GLY A 6 2.62 -7.23 16.64
C GLY A 6 3.93 -6.93 15.90
N ALA A 7 3.85 -6.14 14.83
CA ALA A 7 5.02 -5.68 14.08
C ALA A 7 5.90 -4.70 14.86
N SER A 8 5.32 -3.92 15.80
CA SER A 8 6.07 -2.92 16.58
C SER A 8 6.92 -3.52 17.71
N ILE A 9 6.58 -4.73 18.16
CA ILE A 9 7.31 -5.44 19.22
C ILE A 9 8.30 -6.46 18.64
N ASN A 10 7.94 -7.14 17.54
CA ASN A 10 8.74 -8.21 16.97
C ASN A 10 9.95 -7.67 16.21
N ASP A 11 11.14 -7.90 16.77
CA ASP A 11 12.41 -7.57 16.13
C ASP A 11 13.18 -8.83 15.70
N MET A 12 13.99 -8.72 14.64
CA MET A 12 14.86 -9.78 14.15
C MET A 12 16.06 -10.02 15.06
N TYR A 13 16.46 -9.02 15.86
CA TYR A 13 17.60 -9.11 16.77
C TYR A 13 17.22 -9.76 18.11
N VAL A 14 17.97 -10.81 18.46
CA VAL A 14 17.78 -11.55 19.73
C VAL A 14 17.94 -10.60 20.91
N GLY A 15 16.90 -10.49 21.76
CA GLY A 15 16.87 -9.63 22.93
C GLY A 15 16.43 -8.17 22.69
N GLN A 16 16.25 -7.72 21.44
CA GLN A 16 15.75 -6.36 21.17
C GLN A 16 14.25 -6.26 21.38
N SER A 17 13.49 -7.28 20.98
CA SER A 17 12.07 -7.40 21.29
C SER A 17 11.82 -7.34 22.80
N GLU A 18 12.66 -7.97 23.63
CA GLU A 18 12.57 -7.87 25.09
C GLU A 18 12.77 -6.46 25.63
N LYS A 19 13.70 -5.69 25.04
CA LYS A 19 13.94 -4.30 25.43
C LYS A 19 12.78 -3.40 25.03
N ASN A 20 12.21 -3.61 23.84
CA ASN A 20 11.04 -2.86 23.36
C ASN A 20 9.85 -3.09 24.30
N VAL A 21 9.66 -4.33 24.75
CA VAL A 21 8.66 -4.67 25.76
C VAL A 21 8.92 -3.97 27.10
N ARG A 22 10.16 -3.97 27.61
CA ARG A 22 10.50 -3.21 28.84
C ARG A 22 10.26 -1.71 28.69
N ALA A 23 10.61 -1.15 27.53
CA ALA A 23 10.42 0.25 27.23
C ALA A 23 8.92 0.60 27.17
N LEU A 24 8.11 -0.23 26.53
CA LEU A 24 6.65 -0.08 26.47
C LEU A 24 6.04 -0.03 27.87
N PHE A 25 6.36 -1.00 28.73
CA PHE A 25 5.81 -1.04 30.09
C PHE A 25 6.40 0.04 31.00
N SER A 26 7.65 0.45 30.80
CA SER A 26 8.24 1.60 31.52
C SER A 26 7.55 2.92 31.15
N LEU A 27 7.28 3.12 29.87
CA LEU A 27 6.50 4.26 29.38
C LEU A 27 5.08 4.22 29.93
N ALA A 28 4.48 3.02 29.94
CA ALA A 28 3.15 2.84 30.48
C ALA A 28 3.06 3.16 31.98
N LYS A 29 4.08 2.82 32.76
CA LYS A 29 4.15 3.19 34.19
C LYS A 29 4.15 4.70 34.40
N LYS A 30 4.86 5.43 33.54
CA LYS A 30 5.02 6.88 33.64
C LYS A 30 3.79 7.66 33.17
N LEU A 31 3.07 7.14 32.18
CA LEU A 31 1.90 7.79 31.58
C LEU A 31 0.56 7.36 32.21
N SER A 32 0.59 6.65 33.34
CA SER A 32 -0.61 6.16 34.03
C SER A 32 -1.48 7.31 34.57
N PRO A 33 -2.81 7.31 34.36
CA PRO A 33 -3.62 6.22 33.81
C PRO A 33 -3.66 6.18 32.27
N LEU A 34 -3.52 4.99 31.68
CA LEU A 34 -3.59 4.81 30.23
C LEU A 34 -4.17 3.45 29.83
N VAL A 35 -4.61 3.35 28.58
CA VAL A 35 -5.02 2.08 27.95
C VAL A 35 -3.93 1.64 26.98
N ILE A 36 -3.34 0.46 27.17
CA ILE A 36 -2.48 -0.20 26.18
C ILE A 36 -3.41 -1.10 25.37
N PHE A 37 -3.51 -0.86 24.08
CA PHE A 37 -4.28 -1.68 23.16
C PHE A 37 -3.33 -2.46 22.26
N ILE A 38 -3.48 -3.78 22.23
CA ILE A 38 -2.67 -4.68 21.42
C ILE A 38 -3.58 -5.30 20.37
N ASP A 39 -3.36 -4.98 19.10
CA ASP A 39 -4.10 -5.59 18.00
C ASP A 39 -3.32 -6.77 17.39
N GLU A 40 -4.04 -7.71 16.78
CA GLU A 40 -3.51 -8.95 16.20
C GLU A 40 -2.59 -9.72 17.17
N ALA A 41 -3.07 -9.91 18.39
CA ALA A 41 -2.28 -10.45 19.48
C ALA A 41 -1.78 -11.88 19.23
N ASP A 42 -2.43 -12.63 18.35
CA ASP A 42 -1.98 -13.95 17.89
C ASP A 42 -0.61 -13.89 17.19
N ALA A 43 -0.23 -12.77 16.58
CA ALA A 43 1.12 -12.59 16.03
C ALA A 43 2.20 -12.52 17.12
N LEU A 44 1.86 -12.03 18.32
CA LEU A 44 2.81 -11.87 19.43
C LEU A 44 2.76 -13.02 20.43
N PHE A 45 1.57 -13.55 20.68
CA PHE A 45 1.31 -14.43 21.81
C PHE A 45 0.87 -15.83 21.38
N ALA A 46 1.19 -16.26 20.17
CA ALA A 46 0.87 -17.59 19.69
C ALA A 46 1.40 -18.72 20.61
N ALA A 47 0.60 -19.76 20.80
CA ALA A 47 0.86 -20.94 21.59
C ALA A 47 1.98 -21.80 20.99
N ARG A 48 2.59 -22.61 21.86
CA ARG A 48 3.75 -23.44 21.54
C ARG A 48 3.35 -24.64 20.68
N GLY A 49 3.31 -24.47 19.36
CA GLY A 49 3.11 -25.57 18.41
C GLY A 49 4.41 -26.31 18.08
N GLN A 50 4.31 -27.62 17.77
CA GLN A 50 5.44 -28.51 17.40
C GLN A 50 6.16 -28.15 16.07
N SER A 51 5.89 -26.99 15.47
CA SER A 51 6.50 -26.55 14.23
C SER A 51 7.37 -25.31 14.46
N ARG A 52 8.70 -25.48 14.36
CA ARG A 52 9.76 -24.47 14.12
C ARG A 52 9.53 -23.03 14.66
N SER A 53 8.98 -22.85 15.86
CA SER A 53 8.96 -21.52 16.49
C SER A 53 10.38 -21.12 16.94
N ARG A 54 10.80 -19.89 16.61
CA ARG A 54 12.12 -19.35 16.91
C ARG A 54 12.30 -19.18 18.44
N PRO A 55 13.44 -19.60 19.02
CA PRO A 55 13.74 -19.41 20.45
C PRO A 55 13.55 -17.97 20.97
N SER A 56 13.81 -16.97 20.12
CA SER A 56 13.68 -15.53 20.45
C SER A 56 12.24 -15.06 20.68
N HIS A 57 11.25 -15.71 20.04
CA HIS A 57 9.84 -15.38 20.24
C HIS A 57 9.38 -15.77 21.65
N ARG A 58 9.86 -16.92 22.14
CA ARG A 58 9.61 -17.42 23.50
C ARG A 58 10.18 -16.49 24.58
N GLU A 59 11.39 -15.99 24.36
CA GLU A 59 12.06 -15.03 25.25
C GLU A 59 11.26 -13.71 25.36
N THR A 60 10.78 -13.20 24.22
CA THR A 60 9.95 -12.00 24.15
C THR A 60 8.63 -12.15 24.92
N ILE A 61 7.92 -13.27 24.74
CA ILE A 61 6.68 -13.56 25.48
C ILE A 61 6.95 -13.59 26.99
N ASN A 62 8.01 -14.28 27.43
CA ASN A 62 8.34 -14.35 28.86
C ASN A 62 8.66 -12.97 29.44
N GLN A 63 9.39 -12.14 28.70
CA GLN A 63 9.69 -10.78 29.12
C GLN A 63 8.42 -9.92 29.21
N PHE A 64 7.48 -10.08 28.27
CA PHE A 64 6.20 -9.39 28.28
C PHE A 64 5.36 -9.76 29.50
N LEU A 65 5.26 -11.06 29.80
CA LEU A 65 4.55 -11.55 30.97
C LEU A 65 5.17 -11.02 32.27
N ARG A 66 6.49 -10.93 32.35
CA ARG A 66 7.20 -10.41 33.53
C ARG A 66 6.92 -8.92 33.76
N GLU A 67 6.96 -8.11 32.70
CA GLU A 67 6.67 -6.68 32.83
C GLU A 67 5.19 -6.43 33.15
N TRP A 68 4.29 -7.23 32.58
CA TRP A 68 2.86 -7.20 32.90
C TRP A 68 2.61 -7.51 34.38
N ASP A 69 3.20 -8.56 34.93
CA ASP A 69 3.05 -8.90 36.36
C ASP A 69 3.55 -7.75 37.25
N GLY A 70 4.57 -7.01 36.80
CA GLY A 70 5.11 -5.84 37.48
C GLY A 70 4.27 -4.55 37.35
N MET A 71 3.06 -4.61 36.79
CA MET A 71 2.14 -3.46 36.64
C MET A 71 1.01 -3.43 37.67
N SER A 72 0.93 -4.36 38.61
CA SER A 72 -0.18 -4.52 39.57
C SER A 72 -0.56 -3.24 40.34
N ASP A 73 0.42 -2.36 40.57
CA ASP A 73 0.24 -1.14 41.37
C ASP A 73 -0.07 0.11 40.51
N THR A 74 -0.24 -0.06 39.19
CA THR A 74 -0.40 1.03 38.21
C THR A 74 -1.82 1.09 37.67
N LYS A 75 -2.35 2.29 37.39
CA LYS A 75 -3.68 2.48 36.77
C LYS A 75 -3.65 2.32 35.24
N ALA A 76 -2.88 1.36 34.73
CA ALA A 76 -2.82 1.05 33.31
C ALA A 76 -3.77 -0.11 32.99
N PHE A 77 -4.61 0.07 31.96
CA PHE A 77 -5.54 -0.93 31.48
C PHE A 77 -4.98 -1.56 30.20
N ILE A 78 -4.91 -2.89 30.13
CA ILE A 78 -4.39 -3.60 28.95
C ILE A 78 -5.57 -4.25 28.24
N MET A 79 -5.74 -3.93 26.97
CA MET A 79 -6.77 -4.45 26.08
C MET A 79 -6.09 -5.13 24.91
N VAL A 80 -6.60 -6.30 24.53
CA VAL A 80 -5.97 -7.17 23.54
C VAL A 80 -7.04 -7.66 22.57
N ALA A 81 -6.81 -7.53 21.27
CA ALA A 81 -7.66 -8.04 20.20
C ALA A 81 -6.95 -9.14 19.42
N THR A 82 -7.68 -10.20 19.04
CA THR A 82 -7.17 -11.29 18.22
C THR A 82 -8.29 -11.93 17.42
N ASN A 83 -7.95 -12.39 16.22
CA ASN A 83 -8.85 -13.19 15.38
C ASN A 83 -8.71 -14.70 15.66
N ARG A 84 -7.68 -15.12 16.42
CA ARG A 84 -7.36 -16.53 16.70
C ARG A 84 -7.18 -16.77 18.20
N PRO A 85 -8.27 -16.70 19.00
CA PRO A 85 -8.17 -16.82 20.45
C PRO A 85 -7.63 -18.17 20.93
N PHE A 86 -7.85 -19.25 20.16
CA PHE A 86 -7.36 -20.60 20.47
C PHE A 86 -5.86 -20.77 20.19
N ASP A 87 -5.29 -19.90 19.35
CA ASP A 87 -3.88 -19.95 19.02
C ASP A 87 -3.04 -19.22 20.07
N LEU A 88 -3.60 -18.63 21.13
CA LEU A 88 -2.85 -17.88 22.15
C LEU A 88 -2.23 -18.78 23.24
N ASP A 89 -1.03 -18.43 23.72
CA ASP A 89 -0.34 -19.13 24.81
C ASP A 89 -1.13 -19.04 26.13
N ASP A 90 -1.30 -20.19 26.79
CA ASP A 90 -2.05 -20.33 28.04
C ASP A 90 -1.57 -19.37 29.15
N ALA A 91 -0.28 -19.02 29.18
CA ALA A 91 0.27 -18.11 30.17
C ALA A 91 -0.22 -16.66 29.99
N VAL A 92 -0.48 -16.25 28.75
CA VAL A 92 -1.07 -14.94 28.40
C VAL A 92 -2.56 -14.97 28.73
N LEU A 93 -3.26 -16.06 28.36
CA LEU A 93 -4.69 -16.23 28.64
C LEU A 93 -5.05 -16.23 30.14
N ARG A 94 -4.11 -16.60 31.03
CA ARG A 94 -4.29 -16.52 32.49
C ARG A 94 -4.24 -15.09 33.04
N ARG A 95 -3.56 -14.17 32.35
CA ARG A 95 -3.39 -12.75 32.75
C ARG A 95 -4.44 -11.82 32.14
N LEU A 96 -5.28 -12.35 31.25
CA LEU A 96 -6.45 -11.70 30.68
C LEU A 96 -7.73 -12.36 31.24
N PRO A 97 -8.11 -12.05 32.50
CA PRO A 97 -9.27 -12.70 33.13
C PRO A 97 -10.60 -12.26 32.51
N ARG A 98 -10.68 -11.03 31.99
CA ARG A 98 -11.84 -10.52 31.26
C ARG A 98 -11.65 -10.77 29.77
N LYS A 99 -12.45 -11.68 29.23
CA LYS A 99 -12.47 -12.03 27.80
C LYS A 99 -13.85 -11.67 27.27
N ILE A 100 -13.89 -10.78 26.30
CA ILE A 100 -15.12 -10.40 25.61
C ILE A 100 -15.04 -11.04 24.24
N LEU A 101 -15.90 -12.01 24.00
CA LEU A 101 -16.07 -12.58 22.67
C LEU A 101 -16.96 -11.63 21.87
N VAL A 102 -16.40 -11.03 20.83
CA VAL A 102 -17.17 -10.28 19.84
C VAL A 102 -17.49 -11.25 18.71
N ASP A 103 -18.67 -11.87 18.79
CA ASP A 103 -19.15 -12.76 17.73
C ASP A 103 -19.75 -11.95 16.57
N LEU A 104 -20.11 -12.65 15.51
CA LEU A 104 -20.91 -12.08 14.44
C LEU A 104 -22.21 -11.48 14.99
N PRO A 105 -22.61 -10.28 14.53
CA PRO A 105 -23.79 -9.61 15.03
C PRO A 105 -25.04 -10.46 14.80
N LEU A 106 -25.92 -10.55 15.80
CA LEU A 106 -27.23 -11.18 15.66
C LEU A 106 -28.15 -10.32 14.80
N GLN A 107 -29.36 -10.81 14.46
CA GLN A 107 -30.28 -10.06 13.60
C GLN A 107 -30.59 -8.66 14.15
N GLU A 108 -30.84 -8.52 15.45
CA GLU A 108 -31.13 -7.23 16.10
C GLU A 108 -29.91 -6.29 16.09
N ASP A 109 -28.70 -6.85 16.25
CA ASP A 109 -27.44 -6.09 16.17
C ASP A 109 -27.19 -5.61 14.75
N ARG A 110 -27.41 -6.48 13.74
CA ARG A 110 -27.29 -6.12 12.32
C ARG A 110 -28.28 -5.03 11.95
N GLU A 111 -29.51 -5.11 12.46
CA GLU A 111 -30.50 -4.05 12.28
C GLU A 111 -30.02 -2.72 12.87
N SER A 112 -29.47 -2.75 14.09
CA SER A 112 -28.92 -1.57 14.76
C SER A 112 -27.73 -0.97 14.00
N ILE A 113 -26.82 -1.81 13.51
CA ILE A 113 -25.69 -1.41 12.65
C ILE A 113 -26.20 -0.76 11.36
N LEU A 114 -27.17 -1.37 10.68
CA LEU A 114 -27.76 -0.84 9.46
C LEU A 114 -28.46 0.50 9.70
N ARG A 115 -29.16 0.68 10.83
CA ARG A 115 -29.74 1.98 11.20
C ARG A 115 -28.69 3.07 11.38
N ILE A 116 -27.51 2.73 11.95
CA ILE A 116 -26.40 3.67 12.08
C ILE A 116 -25.82 4.02 10.71
N LEU A 117 -25.58 3.02 9.86
CA LEU A 117 -24.99 3.19 8.54
C LEU A 117 -25.90 3.97 7.59
N LEU A 118 -27.21 3.73 7.64
CA LEU A 118 -28.22 4.35 6.76
C LEU A 118 -28.81 5.64 7.33
N LYS A 119 -28.34 6.13 8.49
CA LYS A 119 -28.89 7.32 9.17
C LYS A 119 -28.90 8.59 8.30
N GLY A 120 -27.96 8.70 7.36
CA GLY A 120 -27.83 9.83 6.44
C GLY A 120 -28.51 9.64 5.08
N GLU A 121 -29.07 8.46 4.80
CA GLU A 121 -29.65 8.11 3.51
C GLU A 121 -31.18 8.26 3.52
N GLN A 122 -31.77 8.55 2.35
CA GLN A 122 -33.22 8.55 2.19
C GLN A 122 -33.69 7.16 1.75
N LEU A 123 -34.54 6.52 2.55
CA LEU A 123 -35.07 5.19 2.27
C LEU A 123 -36.51 5.28 1.79
N ASP A 124 -36.85 4.53 0.75
CA ASP A 124 -38.22 4.35 0.29
C ASP A 124 -39.02 3.45 1.25
N ALA A 125 -40.36 3.57 1.23
CA ALA A 125 -41.26 2.75 2.04
C ALA A 125 -41.14 1.24 1.76
N SER A 126 -40.60 0.85 0.59
CA SER A 126 -40.32 -0.54 0.23
C SER A 126 -39.13 -1.16 0.99
N VAL A 127 -38.27 -0.34 1.62
CA VAL A 127 -37.07 -0.81 2.32
C VAL A 127 -37.39 -1.10 3.79
N SER A 128 -37.30 -2.38 4.16
CA SER A 128 -37.33 -2.80 5.56
C SER A 128 -35.93 -3.15 6.03
N ILE A 129 -35.41 -2.38 7.00
CA ILE A 129 -34.10 -2.65 7.62
C ILE A 129 -34.11 -4.01 8.34
N GLU A 130 -35.26 -4.38 8.93
CA GLU A 130 -35.46 -5.68 9.55
C GLU A 130 -35.34 -6.83 8.55
N ASP A 131 -35.91 -6.69 7.35
CA ASP A 131 -35.81 -7.70 6.28
C ASP A 131 -34.36 -7.84 5.79
N ILE A 132 -33.63 -6.72 5.64
CA ILE A 132 -32.21 -6.72 5.26
C ILE A 132 -31.37 -7.42 6.34
N ALA A 133 -31.59 -7.08 7.62
CA ALA A 133 -30.90 -7.71 8.74
C ALA A 133 -31.16 -9.23 8.82
N ARG A 134 -32.38 -9.65 8.48
CA ARG A 134 -32.78 -11.07 8.43
C ARG A 134 -32.07 -11.84 7.33
N ARG A 135 -31.88 -11.24 6.14
CA ARG A 135 -31.25 -11.89 4.97
C ARG A 135 -29.72 -11.90 5.01
N THR A 136 -29.10 -10.98 5.75
CA THR A 136 -27.65 -10.81 5.87
C THR A 136 -27.04 -11.70 6.96
N VAL A 137 -27.43 -12.98 6.99
CA VAL A 137 -26.89 -13.94 7.96
C VAL A 137 -25.38 -14.09 7.71
N LEU A 138 -24.59 -14.13 8.79
CA LEU A 138 -23.12 -14.19 8.79
C LEU A 138 -22.38 -12.94 8.32
N TYR A 139 -23.08 -11.84 8.07
CA TYR A 139 -22.41 -10.59 7.70
C TYR A 139 -21.75 -9.95 8.93
N SER A 140 -20.48 -9.59 8.78
CA SER A 140 -19.79 -8.73 9.74
C SER A 140 -20.25 -7.27 9.60
N GLY A 141 -19.89 -6.41 10.54
CA GLY A 141 -20.14 -4.96 10.42
C GLY A 141 -19.52 -4.35 9.15
N SER A 142 -18.36 -4.87 8.73
CA SER A 142 -17.70 -4.48 7.47
C SER A 142 -18.50 -4.92 6.24
N ASP A 143 -19.07 -6.14 6.25
CA ASP A 143 -19.89 -6.64 5.15
C ASP A 143 -21.19 -5.83 5.01
N LEU A 144 -21.84 -5.49 6.13
CA LEU A 144 -23.02 -4.62 6.14
C LEU A 144 -22.70 -3.21 5.61
N LYS A 145 -21.54 -2.65 5.97
CA LYS A 145 -21.07 -1.38 5.41
C LYS A 145 -20.94 -1.48 3.89
N ASN A 146 -20.27 -2.52 3.39
CA ASN A 146 -20.09 -2.72 1.96
C ASN A 146 -21.42 -2.93 1.23
N LEU A 147 -22.38 -3.63 1.83
CA LEU A 147 -23.73 -3.80 1.32
C LEU A 147 -24.45 -2.45 1.15
N THR A 148 -24.42 -1.59 2.18
CA THR A 148 -25.08 -0.28 2.11
C THR A 148 -24.43 0.64 1.07
N VAL A 149 -23.10 0.59 0.93
CA VAL A 149 -22.36 1.32 -0.11
C VAL A 149 -22.73 0.82 -1.51
N ALA A 150 -22.79 -0.50 -1.72
CA ALA A 150 -23.17 -1.08 -3.00
C ALA A 150 -24.62 -0.73 -3.38
N ALA A 151 -25.54 -0.73 -2.41
CA ALA A 151 -26.93 -0.32 -2.62
C ALA A 151 -27.03 1.16 -3.03
N ALA A 152 -26.24 2.04 -2.39
CA ALA A 152 -26.17 3.45 -2.78
C ALA A 152 -25.64 3.64 -4.20
N MET A 153 -24.64 2.86 -4.62
CA MET A 153 -24.11 2.89 -5.98
C MET A 153 -25.14 2.37 -7.00
N ALA A 154 -25.89 1.32 -6.66
CA ALA A 154 -26.96 0.80 -7.52
C ALA A 154 -28.07 1.83 -7.76
N ALA A 155 -28.41 2.65 -6.76
CA ALA A 155 -29.37 3.74 -6.91
C ALA A 155 -28.88 4.81 -7.88
N VAL A 156 -27.62 5.23 -7.74
CA VAL A 156 -27.00 6.22 -8.63
C VAL A 156 -26.97 5.71 -10.07
N GLN A 157 -26.64 4.43 -10.27
CA GLN A 157 -26.62 3.84 -11.61
C GLN A 157 -28.00 3.88 -12.27
N GLU A 158 -29.07 3.59 -11.52
CA GLU A 158 -30.43 3.62 -12.05
C GLU A 158 -30.90 5.05 -12.43
N GLU A 159 -30.55 6.06 -11.62
CA GLU A 159 -30.84 7.47 -11.94
C GLU A 159 -30.16 7.90 -13.26
N LEU A 160 -28.92 7.44 -13.48
CA LEU A 160 -28.20 7.68 -14.73
C LEU A 160 -28.86 6.98 -15.93
N GLU A 161 -29.37 5.76 -15.75
CA GLU A 161 -30.08 5.02 -16.79
C GLU A 161 -31.42 5.69 -17.15
N GLN A 162 -32.15 6.21 -16.16
CA GLN A 162 -33.38 6.98 -16.42
C GLN A 162 -33.10 8.30 -17.13
N ALA A 163 -32.04 9.00 -16.74
CA ALA A 163 -31.60 10.20 -17.44
C ALA A 163 -31.25 9.92 -18.91
N ALA A 164 -30.67 8.74 -19.20
CA ALA A 164 -30.34 8.32 -20.56
C ALA A 164 -31.58 7.90 -21.39
N LEU A 165 -32.63 7.38 -20.75
CA LEU A 165 -33.88 6.94 -21.39
C LEU A 165 -34.91 8.07 -21.55
N HIS A 166 -34.66 9.25 -20.99
CA HIS A 166 -35.58 10.39 -21.06
C HIS A 166 -35.63 10.99 -22.47
N THR A 167 -36.76 10.83 -23.16
CA THR A 167 -37.02 11.35 -24.51
C THR A 167 -37.94 12.58 -24.52
N GLY A 168 -38.18 13.20 -23.37
CA GLY A 168 -39.00 14.42 -23.25
C GLY A 168 -38.31 15.66 -23.82
N SER A 169 -39.09 16.69 -24.16
CA SER A 169 -38.57 17.96 -24.68
C SER A 169 -37.86 18.83 -23.62
N GLU A 170 -38.06 18.54 -22.33
CA GLU A 170 -37.37 19.22 -21.22
C GLU A 170 -36.22 18.39 -20.66
N PRO A 171 -35.13 19.00 -20.14
CA PRO A 171 -33.99 18.28 -19.57
C PRO A 171 -34.38 17.39 -18.38
N TYR A 172 -33.78 16.20 -18.26
CA TYR A 172 -33.99 15.33 -17.09
C TYR A 172 -33.45 16.01 -15.83
N VAL A 173 -34.30 16.15 -14.81
CA VAL A 173 -33.95 16.77 -13.53
C VAL A 173 -33.64 15.66 -12.53
N TYR A 174 -32.40 15.62 -12.04
CA TYR A 174 -32.01 14.69 -10.98
C TYR A 174 -32.67 15.09 -9.66
N PRO A 175 -33.07 14.10 -8.83
CA PRO A 175 -33.58 14.39 -7.49
C PRO A 175 -32.47 14.99 -6.61
N GLU A 176 -32.82 15.92 -5.73
CA GLU A 176 -31.85 16.54 -4.79
C GLU A 176 -31.23 15.52 -3.81
N ARG A 177 -31.95 14.42 -3.55
CA ARG A 177 -31.47 13.29 -2.74
C ARG A 177 -31.86 11.98 -3.39
N ARG A 178 -30.88 11.09 -3.54
CA ARG A 178 -31.12 9.71 -3.95
C ARG A 178 -32.00 9.00 -2.94
N THR A 179 -32.96 8.23 -3.43
CA THR A 179 -33.81 7.38 -2.58
C THR A 179 -33.44 5.92 -2.81
N LEU A 180 -33.05 5.22 -1.74
CA LEU A 180 -32.71 3.80 -1.81
C LEU A 180 -33.99 2.97 -1.79
N LEU A 181 -34.12 2.09 -2.77
CA LEU A 181 -35.25 1.19 -2.97
C LEU A 181 -34.84 -0.25 -2.63
N LYS A 182 -35.83 -1.11 -2.33
CA LYS A 182 -35.58 -2.52 -2.03
C LYS A 182 -34.72 -3.23 -3.09
N ARG A 183 -34.96 -2.94 -4.37
CA ARG A 183 -34.21 -3.51 -5.50
C ARG A 183 -32.70 -3.20 -5.46
N HIS A 184 -32.30 -2.07 -4.89
CA HIS A 184 -30.89 -1.70 -4.76
C HIS A 184 -30.19 -2.59 -3.74
N PHE A 185 -30.86 -2.89 -2.64
CA PHE A 185 -30.37 -3.83 -1.63
C PHE A 185 -30.38 -5.27 -2.12
N ASP A 186 -31.37 -5.67 -2.93
CA ASP A 186 -31.41 -7.00 -3.55
C ASP A 186 -30.24 -7.18 -4.54
N LYS A 187 -29.92 -6.16 -5.35
CA LYS A 187 -28.75 -6.17 -6.25
C LYS A 187 -27.44 -6.23 -5.46
N ALA A 188 -27.29 -5.37 -4.45
CA ALA A 188 -26.11 -5.35 -3.59
C ALA A 188 -25.89 -6.66 -2.82
N SER A 189 -26.96 -7.34 -2.40
CA SER A 189 -26.87 -8.65 -1.73
C SER A 189 -26.41 -9.77 -2.66
N GLY A 190 -26.56 -9.60 -3.97
CA GLY A 190 -26.00 -10.52 -4.98
C GLY A 190 -24.52 -10.30 -5.25
N GLU A 191 -24.01 -9.08 -5.03
CA GLU A 191 -22.61 -8.70 -5.28
C GLU A 191 -21.72 -8.88 -4.06
N ILE A 192 -22.25 -8.57 -2.86
CA ILE A 192 -21.52 -8.70 -1.60
C ILE A 192 -21.83 -10.07 -0.99
N ALA A 193 -20.80 -10.88 -0.78
CA ALA A 193 -20.91 -12.14 -0.04
C ALA A 193 -20.42 -11.96 1.40
N ALA A 194 -20.94 -12.77 2.33
CA ALA A 194 -20.44 -12.81 3.69
C ALA A 194 -18.94 -13.19 3.70
N SER A 195 -18.13 -12.41 4.40
CA SER A 195 -16.70 -12.66 4.57
C SER A 195 -16.43 -13.97 5.33
N ILE A 196 -17.35 -14.37 6.21
CA ILE A 196 -17.28 -15.61 6.99
C ILE A 196 -18.21 -16.66 6.39
N LYS A 197 -17.66 -17.84 6.08
CA LYS A 197 -18.40 -19.03 5.67
C LYS A 197 -18.38 -20.03 6.83
N LEU A 198 -19.54 -20.48 7.28
CA LEU A 198 -19.59 -21.52 8.30
C LEU A 198 -18.97 -22.83 7.77
N PRO A 199 -18.13 -23.52 8.55
CA PRO A 199 -17.66 -24.84 8.19
C PRO A 199 -18.84 -25.81 8.18
N VAL A 200 -19.11 -26.41 7.01
CA VAL A 200 -20.09 -27.49 6.89
C VAL A 200 -19.47 -28.75 7.51
N ARG A 201 -19.71 -29.03 8.80
CA ARG A 201 -19.85 -30.39 9.41
C ARG A 201 -19.91 -30.44 10.95
N GLY A 202 -20.91 -31.16 11.45
CA GLY A 202 -20.81 -32.08 12.61
C GLY A 202 -21.14 -31.52 14.01
N PRO A 203 -21.80 -32.30 14.89
CA PRO A 203 -22.50 -31.77 16.06
C PRO A 203 -21.60 -31.67 17.29
N PHE A 204 -21.21 -30.46 17.70
CA PHE A 204 -20.80 -30.16 19.08
C PHE A 204 -21.14 -28.69 19.39
N ILE A 205 -22.05 -28.47 20.33
CA ILE A 205 -22.44 -27.14 20.85
C ILE A 205 -22.11 -27.13 22.34
N PRO A 206 -21.33 -26.17 22.85
CA PRO A 206 -21.50 -25.64 24.19
C PRO A 206 -22.16 -24.26 24.12
N SER A 207 -23.21 -24.07 24.92
CA SER A 207 -24.10 -22.92 24.98
C SER A 207 -23.40 -21.60 25.36
N LEU A 208 -23.57 -20.57 24.53
CA LEU A 208 -23.15 -19.18 24.75
C LEU A 208 -24.37 -18.31 25.11
N LEU A 209 -24.79 -18.34 26.38
CA LEU A 209 -25.70 -17.33 26.95
C LEU A 209 -25.14 -16.93 28.31
N ASP A 210 -24.37 -15.83 28.35
CA ASP A 210 -24.35 -14.84 29.44
C ASP A 210 -23.47 -13.61 29.07
N PRO A 211 -23.82 -12.35 29.47
CA PRO A 211 -23.25 -11.12 28.90
C PRO A 211 -22.18 -10.45 29.79
N PRO A 212 -21.34 -9.52 29.26
CA PRO A 212 -21.02 -8.33 30.10
C PRO A 212 -20.74 -6.97 29.40
N TYR A 213 -21.27 -5.92 30.03
CA TYR A 213 -20.71 -4.59 30.41
C TYR A 213 -20.12 -3.59 29.38
N HIS A 214 -20.70 -2.38 29.35
CA HIS A 214 -20.22 -1.15 28.70
C HIS A 214 -19.47 -0.20 29.67
N ALA A 215 -18.50 0.60 29.19
CA ALA A 215 -18.03 1.86 29.81
C ALA A 215 -17.42 2.87 28.79
N ALA A 216 -17.63 4.18 29.03
CA ALA A 216 -17.42 5.33 28.13
C ALA A 216 -16.03 6.03 28.23
N ALA A 217 -15.66 6.85 27.22
CA ALA A 217 -14.34 7.51 27.02
C ALA A 217 -14.40 9.07 27.02
N THR A 218 -13.27 9.76 27.27
CA THR A 218 -13.07 11.22 27.12
C THR A 218 -11.74 11.61 26.42
N ASP A 219 -11.78 12.71 25.65
CA ASP A 219 -10.84 13.22 24.62
C ASP A 219 -9.64 14.08 25.09
N ASN A 220 -8.47 13.94 24.41
CA ASN A 220 -7.54 15.02 23.96
C ASN A 220 -6.29 14.45 23.23
N ALA A 221 -5.71 15.21 22.27
CA ALA A 221 -4.69 14.74 21.28
C ALA A 221 -3.20 15.06 21.63
N PRO A 222 -2.20 14.29 21.12
CA PRO A 222 -0.76 14.41 21.45
C PRO A 222 0.06 15.39 20.56
N ASP A 223 1.31 15.65 20.98
CA ASP A 223 2.22 16.76 20.60
C ASP A 223 2.92 16.60 19.22
N PRO A 224 3.12 17.69 18.44
CA PRO A 224 3.66 17.67 17.07
C PRO A 224 5.14 17.26 16.88
N ASN A 225 6.01 17.34 17.89
CA ASN A 225 7.43 16.97 17.71
C ASN A 225 7.69 15.46 17.72
N ASP A 226 6.73 14.66 18.19
CA ASP A 226 6.82 13.20 18.21
C ASP A 226 6.69 12.58 16.80
N ASN A 227 6.20 13.36 15.83
CA ASN A 227 5.91 12.91 14.47
C ASN A 227 7.16 12.76 13.57
N PHE A 228 8.31 13.31 13.97
CA PHE A 228 9.56 13.25 13.18
C PHE A 228 10.35 11.96 13.42
N LEU A 229 10.32 11.46 14.66
CA LEU A 229 11.00 10.23 15.10
C LEU A 229 10.10 9.00 15.01
N SER A 230 8.79 9.18 14.83
CA SER A 230 7.84 8.10 14.61
C SER A 230 7.64 7.84 13.11
N GLY A 231 7.92 6.61 12.68
CA GLY A 231 7.67 6.12 11.31
C GLY A 231 8.91 5.93 10.46
N ASN A 232 8.72 5.95 9.13
CA ASN A 232 9.72 5.60 8.10
C ASN A 232 11.07 6.32 8.23
N THR A 233 11.18 7.37 9.06
CA THR A 233 12.38 8.19 9.32
C THR A 233 13.50 7.47 10.07
N ALA A 234 13.17 6.53 10.97
CA ALA A 234 14.13 5.89 11.88
C ALA A 234 15.23 5.07 11.18
N ASN A 235 14.85 4.22 10.20
CA ASN A 235 15.78 3.37 9.43
C ASN A 235 16.94 4.13 8.78
N TYR A 236 16.74 5.43 8.53
CA TYR A 236 17.68 6.30 7.87
C TYR A 236 18.69 6.94 8.83
N ILE A 237 18.26 7.28 10.05
CA ILE A 237 19.18 7.76 11.08
C ILE A 237 20.14 6.62 11.44
N ASP A 238 19.63 5.39 11.51
CA ASP A 238 20.44 4.18 11.67
C ASP A 238 21.41 3.98 10.50
N GLU A 239 20.99 4.22 9.25
CA GLU A 239 21.88 4.16 8.08
C GLU A 239 23.03 5.16 8.19
N MET A 240 22.74 6.42 8.53
CA MET A 240 23.78 7.43 8.71
C MET A 240 24.71 7.14 9.89
N TYR A 241 24.17 6.61 10.99
CA TYR A 241 24.98 6.26 12.15
C TYR A 241 25.93 5.10 11.85
N MET A 242 25.47 4.07 11.14
CA MET A 242 26.30 2.94 10.73
C MET A 242 27.42 3.37 9.79
N GLN A 243 27.13 4.25 8.82
CA GLN A 243 28.17 4.74 7.91
C GLN A 243 29.16 5.67 8.62
N TRP A 244 28.69 6.51 9.55
CA TRP A 244 29.56 7.32 10.40
C TRP A 244 30.47 6.48 11.30
N LYS A 245 29.99 5.33 11.79
CA LYS A 245 30.80 4.36 12.55
C LYS A 245 31.94 3.76 11.72
N GLU A 246 31.71 3.49 10.44
CA GLU A 246 32.73 2.96 9.53
C GLU A 246 33.74 4.03 9.12
N ASP A 247 33.27 5.20 8.70
CA ASP A 247 34.08 6.39 8.42
C ASP A 247 33.32 7.65 8.86
N PRO A 248 33.80 8.39 9.88
CA PRO A 248 33.15 9.61 10.32
C PRO A 248 32.98 10.65 9.20
N LYS A 249 33.83 10.64 8.18
CA LYS A 249 33.75 11.58 7.04
C LYS A 249 32.71 11.16 5.99
N SER A 250 32.12 9.97 6.09
CA SER A 250 31.11 9.46 5.15
C SER A 250 29.78 10.22 5.23
N VAL A 251 29.50 10.84 6.37
CA VAL A 251 28.29 11.64 6.61
C VAL A 251 28.62 13.12 6.74
N HIS A 252 27.64 13.97 6.44
CA HIS A 252 27.81 15.42 6.52
C HIS A 252 28.14 15.88 7.96
N VAL A 253 28.88 16.99 8.11
CA VAL A 253 29.35 17.51 9.39
C VAL A 253 28.22 17.69 10.43
N SER A 254 27.02 18.00 9.96
CA SER A 254 25.80 18.07 10.78
C SER A 254 25.52 16.78 11.55
N TRP A 255 25.69 15.64 10.89
CA TRP A 255 25.49 14.32 11.47
C TRP A 255 26.69 13.85 12.27
N GLN A 256 27.91 14.27 11.90
CA GLN A 256 29.11 13.96 12.68
C GLN A 256 29.04 14.58 14.08
N VAL A 257 28.62 15.85 14.17
CA VAL A 257 28.42 16.53 15.45
C VAL A 257 27.29 15.87 16.24
N TYR A 258 26.18 15.52 15.56
CA TYR A 258 25.05 14.82 16.18
C TYR A 258 25.46 13.46 16.77
N PHE A 259 26.08 12.57 15.99
CA PHE A 259 26.47 11.24 16.45
C PHE A 259 27.58 11.29 17.50
N ARG A 260 28.51 12.24 17.39
CA ARG A 260 29.54 12.46 18.42
C ARG A 260 28.92 12.93 19.74
N ASN A 261 27.96 13.85 19.71
CA ASN A 261 27.28 14.33 20.92
C ASN A 261 26.34 13.26 21.51
N MET A 262 25.75 12.42 20.65
CA MET A 262 24.95 11.26 21.06
C MET A 262 25.81 10.19 21.76
N GLU A 263 27.04 9.95 21.29
CA GLU A 263 27.97 9.02 21.93
C GLU A 263 28.68 9.60 23.16
N SER A 264 28.92 10.92 23.21
CA SER A 264 29.60 11.55 24.35
C SER A 264 28.70 11.66 25.59
N GLY A 265 27.37 11.62 25.43
CA GLY A 265 26.41 11.62 26.54
C GLY A 265 26.23 12.98 27.21
N ASP A 266 26.79 14.06 26.66
CA ASP A 266 26.85 15.38 27.29
C ASP A 266 25.55 16.22 27.15
N MET A 267 24.51 15.73 26.46
CA MET A 267 23.28 16.49 26.22
C MET A 267 22.01 15.62 26.17
N PRO A 268 20.85 16.05 26.72
CA PRO A 268 19.58 15.36 26.56
C PRO A 268 19.15 15.28 25.09
N ILE A 269 18.58 14.14 24.66
CA ILE A 269 18.12 13.89 23.27
C ILE A 269 17.17 14.99 22.76
N SER A 270 16.39 15.62 23.65
CA SER A 270 15.48 16.73 23.35
C SER A 270 16.16 18.08 23.07
N GLN A 271 17.45 18.23 23.39
CA GLN A 271 18.26 19.43 23.10
C GLN A 271 19.27 19.20 21.97
N ALA A 272 19.52 17.94 21.59
CA ALA A 272 20.39 17.57 20.48
C ALA A 272 19.78 17.89 19.10
N PHE A 273 18.47 18.17 19.05
CA PHE A 273 17.75 18.54 17.83
C PHE A 273 16.69 19.61 18.12
N THR A 274 16.96 20.85 17.72
CA THR A 274 15.93 21.83 17.41
C THR A 274 15.88 21.97 15.89
N PRO A 275 14.83 21.47 15.20
CA PRO A 275 14.67 21.79 13.79
C PRO A 275 14.56 23.32 13.66
N PRO A 276 15.09 23.94 12.60
CA PRO A 276 15.02 25.38 12.42
C PRO A 276 13.59 25.89 12.67
N PRO A 277 13.39 27.02 13.39
CA PRO A 277 12.11 27.43 14.03
C PRO A 277 10.91 27.66 13.11
N SER A 278 11.06 27.39 11.82
CA SER A 278 10.14 27.72 10.74
C SER A 278 9.53 26.48 10.06
N LEU A 279 9.99 25.26 10.37
CA LEU A 279 9.48 24.01 9.77
C LEU A 279 8.24 23.44 10.48
N VAL A 280 7.83 24.01 11.61
CA VAL A 280 6.60 23.67 12.33
C VAL A 280 5.86 24.97 12.67
N PRO A 281 4.61 25.20 12.22
CA PRO A 281 3.82 26.32 12.71
C PRO A 281 3.46 26.06 14.18
N GLY A 282 4.26 26.57 15.10
CA GLY A 282 3.92 26.63 16.52
C GLY A 282 2.86 27.71 16.74
N ALA A 283 1.73 27.32 17.31
CA ALA A 283 0.73 28.26 17.79
C ALA A 283 1.34 29.15 18.91
N THR A 284 1.00 30.44 18.85
CA THR A 284 1.13 31.47 19.90
C THR A 284 2.53 31.98 20.27
N GLY A 285 2.90 33.09 19.60
CA GLY A 285 3.20 34.36 20.26
C GLY A 285 4.32 34.42 21.30
N GLY A 286 5.55 34.60 20.83
CA GLY A 286 6.66 35.08 21.64
C GLY A 286 7.92 35.17 20.79
N VAL A 287 8.51 36.35 20.66
CA VAL A 287 9.78 36.55 19.95
C VAL A 287 10.92 36.18 20.90
N PRO A 288 11.87 35.30 20.54
CA PRO A 288 13.22 35.41 21.09
C PRO A 288 14.27 35.57 19.99
N ARG A 289 15.20 36.47 20.29
CA ARG A 289 16.28 36.97 19.45
C ARG A 289 17.28 35.85 19.11
N LEU A 290 17.62 35.72 17.84
CA LEU A 290 18.82 35.01 17.39
C LEU A 290 20.04 35.74 17.95
N ALA A 291 20.81 35.07 18.80
CA ALA A 291 22.19 35.47 19.06
C ALA A 291 22.97 35.26 17.77
N ALA A 292 23.57 36.35 17.27
CA ALA A 292 24.43 36.32 16.10
C ALA A 292 25.65 35.43 16.36
N GLY A 293 25.85 34.40 15.52
CA GLY A 293 27.07 33.58 15.54
C GLY A 293 27.06 32.41 14.55
N SER A 294 27.85 32.54 13.49
CA SER A 294 28.31 31.55 12.49
C SER A 294 27.38 31.21 11.30
N ALA A 295 27.91 31.45 10.09
CA ALA A 295 27.31 31.06 8.80
C ALA A 295 27.26 29.53 8.59
N GLU A 296 28.06 28.76 9.33
CA GLU A 296 28.10 27.29 9.28
C GLU A 296 26.79 26.64 9.75
N GLY A 297 26.05 27.25 10.69
CA GLY A 297 24.78 26.72 11.16
C GLY A 297 23.67 26.74 10.11
N THR A 298 23.70 27.70 9.19
CA THR A 298 22.72 27.82 8.10
C THR A 298 22.98 26.81 6.99
N GLU A 299 24.25 26.57 6.64
CA GLU A 299 24.65 25.58 5.63
C GLU A 299 24.31 24.15 6.08
N VAL A 300 24.58 23.84 7.34
CA VAL A 300 24.19 22.58 7.99
C VAL A 300 22.67 22.36 7.98
N ALA A 301 21.90 23.36 8.38
CA ALA A 301 20.43 23.28 8.39
C ALA A 301 19.86 23.08 6.98
N ASN A 302 20.43 23.75 5.98
CA ASN A 302 20.01 23.62 4.59
C ASN A 302 20.33 22.24 4.02
N HIS A 303 21.49 21.65 4.32
CA HIS A 303 21.82 20.29 3.89
C HIS A 303 20.79 19.27 4.40
N LEU A 304 20.40 19.36 5.67
CA LEU A 304 19.36 18.50 6.25
C LEU A 304 18.00 18.67 5.56
N LYS A 305 17.63 19.91 5.21
CA LYS A 305 16.39 20.18 4.46
C LYS A 305 16.41 19.53 3.07
N VAL A 306 17.52 19.61 2.33
CA VAL A 306 17.67 18.95 1.03
C VAL A 306 17.54 17.43 1.16
N GLN A 307 18.13 16.85 2.19
CA GLN A 307 18.04 15.43 2.48
C GLN A 307 16.60 14.98 2.77
N LEU A 308 15.84 15.76 3.54
CA LEU A 308 14.42 15.52 3.79
C LEU A 308 13.58 15.65 2.51
N LEU A 309 13.91 16.60 1.64
CA LEU A 309 13.28 16.75 0.33
C LEU A 309 13.48 15.51 -0.55
N VAL A 310 14.72 15.01 -0.68
CA VAL A 310 15.03 13.77 -1.43
C VAL A 310 14.22 12.60 -0.88
N ARG A 311 14.10 12.49 0.44
CA ARG A 311 13.28 11.46 1.07
C ARG A 311 11.79 11.60 0.77
N ALA A 312 11.27 12.83 0.76
CA ALA A 312 9.88 13.07 0.40
C ALA A 312 9.60 12.58 -1.04
N TYR A 313 10.54 12.76 -1.97
CA TYR A 313 10.46 12.19 -3.32
C TYR A 313 10.46 10.66 -3.32
N GLN A 314 11.34 10.02 -2.54
CA GLN A 314 11.34 8.56 -2.42
C GLN A 314 10.03 8.01 -1.84
N ALA A 315 9.44 8.73 -0.87
CA ALA A 315 8.24 8.30 -0.16
C ALA A 315 6.95 8.60 -0.92
N ARG A 316 6.87 9.75 -1.61
CA ARG A 316 5.63 10.29 -2.15
C ARG A 316 5.73 10.80 -3.58
N GLY A 317 6.89 10.67 -4.23
CA GLY A 317 7.06 11.11 -5.62
C GLY A 317 6.12 10.41 -6.59
N HIS A 318 5.73 9.16 -6.32
CA HIS A 318 4.72 8.43 -7.09
C HIS A 318 3.36 9.16 -7.17
N ASN A 319 3.00 9.99 -6.19
CA ASN A 319 1.77 10.79 -6.23
C ASN A 319 1.83 11.93 -7.25
N LYS A 320 3.05 12.37 -7.61
CA LYS A 320 3.31 13.39 -8.62
C LYS A 320 3.67 12.78 -9.99
N ALA A 321 3.87 11.48 -10.07
CA ALA A 321 4.27 10.80 -11.29
C ALA A 321 3.24 10.94 -12.41
N ASN A 322 3.74 11.08 -13.64
CA ASN A 322 2.93 11.20 -14.84
C ASN A 322 2.56 9.80 -15.39
N ILE A 323 1.68 9.11 -14.66
CA ILE A 323 1.28 7.72 -14.97
C ILE A 323 -0.05 7.61 -15.71
N ASP A 324 -0.79 8.71 -15.86
CA ASP A 324 -2.08 8.74 -16.55
C ASP A 324 -1.91 9.20 -18.00
N PRO A 325 -2.02 8.30 -18.99
CA PRO A 325 -1.85 8.66 -20.39
C PRO A 325 -2.97 9.56 -20.93
N LEU A 326 -4.12 9.64 -20.26
CA LEU A 326 -5.24 10.48 -20.66
C LEU A 326 -5.20 11.87 -20.02
N GLY A 327 -4.31 12.11 -19.05
CA GLY A 327 -4.18 13.39 -18.35
C GLY A 327 -5.35 13.76 -17.43
N ILE A 328 -6.34 12.89 -17.27
CA ILE A 328 -7.56 13.12 -16.48
C ILE A 328 -7.20 13.47 -15.02
N ARG A 329 -6.23 12.76 -14.44
CA ARG A 329 -5.73 13.00 -13.07
C ARG A 329 -5.11 14.40 -12.87
N ASN A 330 -4.60 15.00 -13.93
CA ASN A 330 -3.96 16.32 -13.86
C ASN A 330 -4.93 17.47 -14.14
N GLU A 331 -5.99 17.23 -14.92
CA GLU A 331 -6.88 18.26 -15.46
C GLU A 331 -8.23 18.34 -14.74
N GLN A 332 -8.78 17.24 -14.21
CA GLN A 332 -10.10 17.26 -13.58
C GLN A 332 -10.10 17.88 -12.17
N LYS A 333 -10.95 18.90 -11.98
CA LYS A 333 -11.27 19.46 -10.65
C LYS A 333 -11.84 18.35 -9.75
N GLY A 334 -11.23 18.13 -8.59
CA GLY A 334 -11.63 17.09 -7.62
C GLY A 334 -10.84 15.79 -7.71
N PHE A 335 -10.18 15.52 -8.85
CA PHE A 335 -9.19 14.45 -9.04
C PHE A 335 -7.74 14.97 -9.00
N GLY A 336 -7.57 16.24 -8.63
CA GLY A 336 -6.28 16.91 -8.69
C GLY A 336 -5.23 16.10 -7.95
N ASN A 337 -4.18 15.71 -8.67
CA ASN A 337 -2.95 15.19 -8.10
C ASN A 337 -2.64 15.98 -6.82
N ILE A 338 -2.78 15.34 -5.66
CA ILE A 338 -2.40 15.92 -4.38
C ILE A 338 -0.89 16.03 -4.48
N LYS A 339 -0.40 17.16 -4.99
CA LYS A 339 1.02 17.52 -4.93
C LYS A 339 1.33 17.56 -3.45
N PRO A 340 2.06 16.57 -2.91
CA PRO A 340 2.36 16.55 -1.49
C PRO A 340 3.13 17.82 -1.18
N LYS A 341 2.73 18.54 -0.11
CA LYS A 341 3.39 19.79 0.27
C LYS A 341 4.88 19.57 0.51
N GLU A 342 5.23 18.36 0.94
CA GLU A 342 6.59 17.89 1.18
C GLU A 342 7.45 17.80 -0.10
N LEU A 343 6.87 17.91 -1.30
CA LEU A 343 7.62 17.99 -2.56
C LEU A 343 7.86 19.44 -3.03
N THR A 344 7.36 20.46 -2.32
CA THR A 344 7.51 21.86 -2.72
C THR A 344 8.65 22.55 -1.96
N LEU A 345 9.28 23.52 -2.61
CA LEU A 345 10.42 24.27 -2.05
C LEU A 345 10.01 25.08 -0.82
N GLU A 346 8.80 25.64 -0.85
CA GLU A 346 8.27 26.52 0.18
C GLU A 346 8.09 25.78 1.50
N HIS A 347 7.79 24.47 1.45
CA HIS A 347 7.70 23.64 2.65
C HIS A 347 9.00 23.62 3.45
N TYR A 348 10.15 23.71 2.77
CA TYR A 348 11.48 23.78 3.38
C TYR A 348 12.02 25.21 3.53
N GLN A 349 11.23 26.21 3.16
CA GLN A 349 11.61 27.63 3.03
C GLN A 349 12.79 27.87 2.09
N PHE A 350 12.93 27.06 1.05
CA PHE A 350 13.83 27.40 -0.04
C PHE A 350 13.16 28.40 -0.97
N THR A 351 13.97 29.32 -1.49
CA THR A 351 13.60 30.32 -2.49
C THR A 351 14.32 30.03 -3.80
N GLU A 352 13.95 30.71 -4.89
CA GLU A 352 14.65 30.53 -6.18
C GLU A 352 16.14 30.83 -6.10
N LYS A 353 16.57 31.69 -5.17
CA LYS A 353 17.99 32.02 -4.95
C LYS A 353 18.79 30.85 -4.40
N ASP A 354 18.13 29.91 -3.72
CA ASP A 354 18.77 28.75 -3.10
C ASP A 354 18.96 27.59 -4.09
N LEU A 355 18.33 27.65 -5.27
CA LEU A 355 18.40 26.60 -6.29
C LEU A 355 19.81 26.38 -6.84
N ASP A 356 20.62 27.44 -6.89
CA ASP A 356 21.97 27.39 -7.42
C ASP A 356 23.03 27.11 -6.33
N THR A 357 22.59 26.89 -5.08
CA THR A 357 23.46 26.47 -3.97
C THR A 357 23.87 25.01 -4.12
N GLU A 358 25.15 24.72 -3.94
CA GLU A 358 25.72 23.37 -4.02
C GLU A 358 25.62 22.60 -2.71
N TYR A 359 25.23 21.33 -2.80
CA TYR A 359 25.16 20.41 -1.68
C TYR A 359 26.01 19.17 -1.96
N SER A 360 26.75 18.72 -0.96
CA SER A 360 27.55 17.49 -1.04
C SER A 360 26.65 16.26 -1.18
N LEU A 361 26.97 15.41 -2.16
CA LEU A 361 26.31 14.13 -2.31
C LEU A 361 26.78 13.17 -1.22
N GLY A 362 25.88 12.30 -0.79
CA GLY A 362 26.14 11.41 0.32
C GLY A 362 25.04 10.38 0.51
N PRO A 363 25.10 9.63 1.61
CA PRO A 363 24.20 8.49 1.86
C PRO A 363 22.71 8.88 1.85
N GLY A 364 22.41 10.14 2.23
CA GLY A 364 21.07 10.72 2.19
C GLY A 364 20.69 11.51 0.95
N ILE A 365 21.66 11.83 0.09
CA ILE A 365 21.45 12.69 -1.05
C ILE A 365 22.10 12.02 -2.26
N LEU A 366 21.28 11.23 -2.96
CA LEU A 366 21.60 10.61 -4.25
C LEU A 366 23.03 10.04 -4.33
N PRO A 367 23.40 9.08 -3.44
CA PRO A 367 24.79 8.64 -3.28
C PRO A 367 25.41 8.10 -4.58
N ARG A 368 24.60 7.52 -5.47
CA ARG A 368 25.05 6.94 -6.75
C ARG A 368 25.26 7.98 -7.87
N PHE A 369 24.93 9.25 -7.61
CA PHE A 369 25.30 10.37 -8.49
C PHE A 369 26.71 10.88 -8.20
N LYS A 370 27.30 10.51 -7.06
CA LYS A 370 28.69 10.80 -6.74
C LYS A 370 29.61 10.02 -7.68
N ARG A 371 30.49 10.73 -8.37
CA ARG A 371 31.48 10.17 -9.31
C ARG A 371 32.81 10.91 -9.17
N GLU A 372 33.90 10.33 -9.68
CA GLU A 372 35.19 11.03 -9.76
C GLU A 372 35.01 12.36 -10.52
N GLY A 373 35.26 13.48 -9.82
CA GLY A 373 35.05 14.84 -10.35
C GLY A 373 33.67 15.47 -10.11
N ARG A 374 32.71 14.75 -9.51
CA ARG A 374 31.39 15.29 -9.12
C ARG A 374 30.99 14.81 -7.72
N GLU A 375 31.36 15.61 -6.72
CA GLU A 375 31.04 15.35 -5.31
C GLU A 375 29.86 16.20 -4.79
N LYS A 376 29.49 17.26 -5.51
CA LYS A 376 28.40 18.16 -5.18
C LYS A 376 27.42 18.28 -6.35
N MET A 377 26.18 18.62 -6.04
CA MET A 377 25.15 18.98 -7.01
C MET A 377 24.42 20.23 -6.51
N THR A 378 23.96 21.09 -7.42
CA THR A 378 23.09 22.19 -7.01
C THR A 378 21.72 21.66 -6.58
N LEU A 379 21.00 22.42 -5.74
CA LEU A 379 19.63 22.05 -5.36
C LEU A 379 18.74 21.83 -6.58
N ARG A 380 18.89 22.65 -7.62
CA ARG A 380 18.21 22.48 -8.92
C ARG A 380 18.47 21.10 -9.51
N GLU A 381 19.73 20.70 -9.62
CA GLU A 381 20.11 19.41 -10.19
C GLU A 381 19.60 18.22 -9.35
N ILE A 382 19.58 18.35 -8.03
CA ILE A 382 19.05 17.33 -7.11
C ILE A 382 17.55 17.16 -7.33
N ILE A 383 16.80 18.26 -7.40
CA ILE A 383 15.36 18.24 -7.67
C ILE A 383 15.08 17.65 -9.04
N ASP A 384 15.79 18.08 -10.08
CA ASP A 384 15.63 17.56 -11.43
C ASP A 384 15.90 16.05 -11.50
N ALA A 385 16.90 15.57 -10.75
CA ALA A 385 17.17 14.14 -10.63
C ALA A 385 16.03 13.40 -9.94
N CYS A 386 15.53 13.90 -8.81
CA CYS A 386 14.41 13.31 -8.08
C CYS A 386 13.11 13.30 -8.90
N GLU A 387 12.78 14.40 -9.58
CA GLU A 387 11.62 14.51 -10.48
C GLU A 387 11.72 13.50 -11.62
N ARG A 388 12.90 13.36 -12.23
CA ARG A 388 13.12 12.39 -13.30
C ARG A 388 12.99 10.94 -12.82
N ILE A 389 13.43 10.63 -11.59
CA ILE A 389 13.42 9.27 -11.04
C ILE A 389 12.03 8.88 -10.52
N TYR A 390 11.39 9.74 -9.72
CA TYR A 390 10.17 9.40 -8.96
C TYR A 390 8.89 9.98 -9.53
N CYS A 391 8.97 11.03 -10.36
CA CYS A 391 7.82 11.73 -10.92
C CYS A 391 7.71 11.60 -12.45
N GLY A 392 8.46 10.67 -13.06
CA GLY A 392 8.47 10.41 -14.49
C GLY A 392 7.22 9.68 -14.99
N SER A 393 7.38 8.92 -16.08
CA SER A 393 6.30 8.11 -16.69
C SER A 393 5.99 6.80 -15.94
N TYR A 394 6.57 6.62 -14.75
CA TYR A 394 6.32 5.51 -13.85
C TYR A 394 6.42 6.02 -12.40
N GLY A 395 5.61 5.45 -11.50
CA GLY A 395 5.67 5.72 -10.07
C GLY A 395 6.38 4.58 -9.34
N ILE A 396 7.21 4.90 -8.35
CA ILE A 396 7.92 3.90 -7.54
C ILE A 396 7.36 3.96 -6.11
N GLU A 397 6.92 2.81 -5.61
CA GLU A 397 6.52 2.62 -4.22
C GLU A 397 7.34 1.48 -3.62
N PHE A 398 8.24 1.81 -2.69
CA PHE A 398 9.13 0.81 -2.10
C PHE A 398 9.42 1.05 -0.61
N ILE A 399 9.24 2.26 -0.10
CA ILE A 399 9.56 2.57 1.32
C ILE A 399 8.71 1.76 2.31
N HIS A 400 7.54 1.26 1.91
CA HIS A 400 6.72 0.38 2.75
C HIS A 400 7.34 -1.01 2.96
N ILE A 401 8.38 -1.38 2.21
CA ILE A 401 9.10 -2.64 2.38
C ILE A 401 9.97 -2.52 3.66
N PRO A 402 9.78 -3.38 4.67
CA PRO A 402 10.53 -3.28 5.92
C PRO A 402 12.01 -3.68 5.76
N ASP A 403 12.30 -4.50 4.75
CA ASP A 403 13.63 -5.07 4.49
C ASP A 403 14.54 -4.05 3.79
N ARG A 404 15.57 -3.61 4.52
CA ARG A 404 16.54 -2.62 4.05
C ARG A 404 17.30 -3.09 2.81
N GLU A 405 17.77 -4.33 2.77
CA GLU A 405 18.57 -4.82 1.65
C GLU A 405 17.76 -4.77 0.34
N LYS A 406 16.46 -5.02 0.42
CA LYS A 406 15.55 -4.90 -0.74
C LYS A 406 15.35 -3.45 -1.17
N CYS A 407 15.18 -2.53 -0.23
CA CYS A 407 15.10 -1.10 -0.52
C CYS A 407 16.40 -0.58 -1.16
N ASP A 408 17.55 -0.97 -0.63
CA ASP A 408 18.87 -0.58 -1.14
C ASP A 408 19.10 -1.15 -2.54
N TRP A 409 18.73 -2.41 -2.76
CA TRP A 409 18.79 -3.06 -4.07
C TRP A 409 17.96 -2.33 -5.15
N LEU A 410 16.81 -1.75 -4.78
CA LEU A 410 15.98 -0.91 -5.66
C LEU A 410 16.65 0.44 -5.90
N ARG A 411 17.12 1.11 -4.85
CA ARG A 411 17.83 2.41 -4.95
C ARG A 411 19.04 2.30 -5.88
N GLU A 412 19.81 1.21 -5.77
CA GLU A 412 20.98 0.96 -6.62
C GLU A 412 20.69 0.89 -8.12
N ARG A 413 19.46 0.50 -8.49
CA ARG A 413 19.03 0.38 -9.89
C ARG A 413 18.32 1.61 -10.40
N LEU A 414 17.62 2.32 -9.53
CA LEU A 414 16.73 3.42 -9.89
C LEU A 414 17.40 4.79 -9.72
N GLU A 415 18.14 4.99 -8.62
CA GLU A 415 18.80 6.26 -8.27
C GLU A 415 20.13 6.45 -9.00
N VAL A 416 20.18 6.13 -10.28
CA VAL A 416 21.37 6.32 -11.12
C VAL A 416 21.12 7.40 -12.19
N PRO A 417 22.16 8.06 -12.73
CA PRO A 417 21.98 9.10 -13.73
C PRO A 417 21.22 8.66 -14.99
N GLN A 418 21.38 7.40 -15.42
CA GLN A 418 20.64 6.82 -16.54
C GLN A 418 20.22 5.38 -16.18
N PRO A 419 19.01 5.18 -15.59
CA PRO A 419 18.56 3.85 -15.17
C PRO A 419 18.22 2.95 -16.37
N PHE A 420 17.79 3.53 -17.48
CA PHE A 420 17.44 2.81 -18.70
C PHE A 420 18.25 3.32 -19.88
N LYS A 421 18.96 2.41 -20.55
CA LYS A 421 19.71 2.72 -21.78
C LYS A 421 19.38 1.69 -22.85
N TYR A 422 18.53 2.10 -23.79
CA TYR A 422 18.12 1.26 -24.92
C TYR A 422 18.91 1.64 -26.17
N SER A 423 19.47 0.62 -26.83
CA SER A 423 20.01 0.69 -28.18
C SER A 423 18.92 1.00 -29.21
N ILE A 424 19.33 1.44 -30.41
CA ILE A 424 18.40 1.72 -31.51
C ILE A 424 17.63 0.45 -31.89
N ASP A 425 18.27 -0.72 -31.88
CA ASP A 425 17.63 -1.98 -32.25
C ASP A 425 16.63 -2.46 -31.19
N GLU A 426 16.90 -2.22 -29.89
CA GLU A 426 15.91 -2.47 -28.84
C GLU A 426 14.69 -1.56 -29.00
N LYS A 427 14.89 -0.27 -29.31
CA LYS A 427 13.79 0.67 -29.58
C LYS A 427 12.97 0.23 -30.79
N ARG A 428 13.63 -0.17 -31.89
CA ARG A 428 12.95 -0.73 -33.08
C ARG A 428 12.14 -1.98 -32.74
N ARG A 429 12.68 -2.88 -31.91
CA ARG A 429 11.99 -4.09 -31.47
C ARG A 429 10.76 -3.78 -30.60
N ILE A 430 10.85 -2.80 -29.71
CA ILE A 430 9.70 -2.35 -28.90
C ILE A 430 8.61 -1.79 -29.82
N LEU A 431 9.00 -0.95 -30.78
CA LEU A 431 8.08 -0.38 -31.76
C LEU A 431 7.42 -1.46 -32.63
N ASP A 432 8.19 -2.42 -33.15
CA ASP A 432 7.66 -3.54 -33.94
C ASP A 432 6.62 -4.34 -33.15
N ARG A 433 6.91 -4.66 -31.87
CA ARG A 433 5.96 -5.36 -30.99
C ARG A 433 4.67 -4.56 -30.76
N LEU A 434 4.75 -3.24 -30.66
CA LEU A 434 3.58 -2.36 -30.55
C LEU A 434 2.76 -2.34 -31.85
N ILE A 435 3.43 -2.24 -33.01
CA ILE A 435 2.78 -2.27 -34.33
C ILE A 435 2.01 -3.57 -34.48
N TRP A 436 2.63 -4.72 -34.22
CA TRP A 436 1.94 -6.01 -34.27
C TRP A 436 0.73 -6.09 -33.33
N SER A 437 0.86 -5.58 -32.10
CA SER A 437 -0.24 -5.53 -31.15
C SER A 437 -1.41 -4.68 -31.67
N SER A 438 -1.13 -3.49 -32.18
CA SER A 438 -2.15 -2.55 -32.67
C SER A 438 -2.78 -3.02 -33.99
N SER A 439 -1.98 -3.49 -34.94
CA SER A 439 -2.46 -4.02 -36.22
C SER A 439 -3.35 -5.25 -36.05
N PHE A 440 -3.06 -6.12 -35.08
CA PHE A 440 -3.91 -7.27 -34.78
C PHE A 440 -5.31 -6.83 -34.30
N GLU A 441 -5.39 -5.85 -33.39
CA GLU A 441 -6.69 -5.32 -32.93
C GLU A 441 -7.44 -4.61 -34.06
N SER A 442 -6.74 -3.79 -34.85
CA SER A 442 -7.34 -3.10 -35.99
C SER A 442 -7.91 -4.09 -37.00
N PHE A 443 -7.16 -5.16 -37.32
CA PHE A 443 -7.63 -6.23 -38.21
C PHE A 443 -8.88 -6.91 -37.66
N LEU A 444 -8.88 -7.33 -36.39
CA LEU A 444 -10.04 -7.96 -35.78
C LEU A 444 -11.25 -7.03 -35.78
N SER A 445 -11.05 -5.73 -35.50
CA SER A 445 -12.12 -4.74 -35.52
C SER A 445 -12.73 -4.54 -36.91
N THR A 446 -11.92 -4.57 -37.96
CA THR A 446 -12.41 -4.41 -39.34
C THR A 446 -13.06 -5.68 -39.87
N LYS A 447 -12.47 -6.85 -39.59
CA LYS A 447 -12.92 -8.12 -40.16
C LYS A 447 -14.14 -8.70 -39.42
N TYR A 448 -14.19 -8.53 -38.10
CA TYR A 448 -15.22 -9.10 -37.23
C TYR A 448 -15.85 -7.98 -36.37
N PRO A 449 -16.57 -7.02 -36.98
CA PRO A 449 -17.06 -5.83 -36.28
C PRO A 449 -18.13 -6.14 -35.24
N ASN A 450 -18.91 -7.20 -35.45
CA ASN A 450 -20.03 -7.58 -34.57
C ASN A 450 -19.64 -8.59 -33.48
N ASP A 451 -18.42 -9.13 -33.54
CA ASP A 451 -17.93 -10.10 -32.58
C ASP A 451 -17.37 -9.43 -31.33
N LYS A 452 -17.73 -9.97 -30.17
CA LYS A 452 -17.11 -9.59 -28.91
C LYS A 452 -15.67 -10.13 -28.87
N ARG A 453 -14.69 -9.22 -28.92
CA ARG A 453 -13.26 -9.56 -28.96
C ARG A 453 -12.46 -9.21 -27.69
N PHE A 454 -13.01 -8.35 -26.82
CA PHE A 454 -12.29 -7.80 -25.66
C PHE A 454 -10.89 -7.27 -26.01
N GLY A 455 -10.83 -6.40 -27.02
CA GLY A 455 -9.57 -5.93 -27.59
C GLY A 455 -8.65 -5.25 -26.57
N LEU A 456 -7.38 -5.12 -26.91
CA LEU A 456 -6.34 -4.48 -26.11
C LEU A 456 -6.16 -2.98 -26.44
N GLU A 457 -7.12 -2.35 -27.12
CA GLU A 457 -7.00 -0.95 -27.53
C GLU A 457 -6.77 -0.03 -26.31
N GLY A 458 -5.74 0.82 -26.41
CA GLY A 458 -5.27 1.70 -25.34
C GLY A 458 -4.35 1.04 -24.30
N CYS A 459 -4.11 -0.27 -24.41
CA CYS A 459 -3.25 -1.05 -23.51
C CYS A 459 -2.25 -1.92 -24.28
N GLU A 460 -1.93 -1.56 -25.53
CA GLU A 460 -1.08 -2.31 -26.45
C GLU A 460 0.35 -2.49 -25.90
N THR A 461 0.78 -1.62 -25.00
CA THR A 461 2.06 -1.69 -24.27
C THR A 461 2.20 -2.96 -23.42
N LEU A 462 1.11 -3.66 -23.12
CA LEU A 462 1.13 -4.96 -22.45
C LEU A 462 1.95 -5.99 -23.26
N VAL A 463 1.82 -6.02 -24.59
CA VAL A 463 2.51 -7.00 -25.45
C VAL A 463 4.04 -6.85 -25.41
N PRO A 464 4.65 -5.68 -25.68
CA PRO A 464 6.09 -5.50 -25.54
C PRO A 464 6.55 -5.71 -24.09
N GLY A 465 5.77 -5.29 -23.08
CA GLY A 465 6.07 -5.48 -21.67
C GLY A 465 6.16 -6.96 -21.27
N MET A 466 5.14 -7.75 -21.60
CA MET A 466 5.13 -9.20 -21.34
C MET A 466 6.28 -9.91 -22.07
N LYS A 467 6.53 -9.55 -23.34
CA LYS A 467 7.67 -10.13 -24.06
C LYS A 467 9.01 -9.78 -23.42
N ALA A 468 9.19 -8.55 -22.94
CA ALA A 468 10.41 -8.15 -22.23
C ALA A 468 10.58 -8.92 -20.92
N LEU A 469 9.50 -9.13 -20.17
CA LEU A 469 9.49 -9.95 -18.96
C LEU A 469 9.90 -11.40 -19.26
N ILE A 470 9.32 -12.01 -20.29
CA ILE A 470 9.66 -13.37 -20.73
C ILE A 470 11.13 -13.46 -21.15
N ASP A 471 11.58 -12.56 -22.04
CA ASP A 471 12.95 -12.53 -22.54
C ASP A 471 13.95 -12.43 -21.36
N ARG A 472 13.69 -11.52 -20.41
CA ARG A 472 14.53 -11.34 -19.23
C ARG A 472 14.54 -12.57 -18.32
N SER A 473 13.38 -13.20 -18.12
CA SER A 473 13.24 -14.40 -17.28
C SER A 473 14.05 -15.57 -17.85
N VAL A 474 14.01 -15.75 -19.16
CA VAL A 474 14.76 -16.79 -19.87
C VAL A 474 16.27 -16.52 -19.84
N ASP A 475 16.68 -15.25 -19.90
CA ASP A 475 18.09 -14.89 -19.72
C ASP A 475 18.63 -15.33 -18.34
N TYR A 476 17.79 -15.28 -17.30
CA TYR A 476 18.06 -15.81 -15.95
C TYR A 476 17.88 -17.33 -15.80
N GLY A 477 17.52 -18.05 -16.87
CA GLY A 477 17.46 -19.51 -16.86
C GLY A 477 16.07 -20.11 -16.61
N VAL A 478 15.02 -19.29 -16.60
CA VAL A 478 13.63 -19.79 -16.56
C VAL A 478 13.31 -20.54 -17.86
N LYS A 479 12.77 -21.75 -17.74
CA LYS A 479 12.39 -22.62 -18.86
C LYS A 479 10.89 -22.67 -19.12
N ASP A 480 10.10 -22.54 -18.07
CA ASP A 480 8.65 -22.66 -18.10
C ASP A 480 8.00 -21.42 -17.51
N ILE A 481 7.05 -20.84 -18.24
CA ILE A 481 6.28 -19.67 -17.79
C ILE A 481 4.80 -20.00 -17.95
N VAL A 482 4.07 -19.93 -16.83
CA VAL A 482 2.63 -20.12 -16.77
C VAL A 482 1.96 -18.77 -16.57
N ILE A 483 1.00 -18.45 -17.43
CA ILE A 483 0.31 -17.16 -17.49
C ILE A 483 -1.16 -17.39 -17.18
N GLY A 484 -1.69 -16.69 -16.17
CA GLY A 484 -3.12 -16.49 -15.95
C GLY A 484 -3.48 -15.05 -16.28
N MET A 485 -4.50 -14.85 -17.11
CA MET A 485 -4.95 -13.50 -17.49
C MET A 485 -6.47 -13.45 -17.72
N PRO A 486 -7.11 -12.30 -17.46
CA PRO A 486 -8.53 -12.09 -17.79
C PRO A 486 -8.76 -11.99 -19.31
N HIS A 487 -10.01 -11.76 -19.71
CA HIS A 487 -10.41 -11.69 -21.13
C HIS A 487 -9.76 -10.55 -21.93
N ARG A 488 -9.38 -9.42 -21.30
CA ARG A 488 -8.91 -8.21 -22.00
C ARG A 488 -7.57 -8.45 -22.67
N GLY A 489 -7.54 -8.32 -24.00
CA GLY A 489 -6.37 -8.52 -24.83
C GLY A 489 -5.90 -9.97 -24.92
N ARG A 490 -6.70 -10.96 -24.49
CA ARG A 490 -6.27 -12.36 -24.47
C ARG A 490 -5.92 -12.90 -25.85
N LEU A 491 -6.74 -12.59 -26.87
CA LEU A 491 -6.45 -13.00 -28.25
C LEU A 491 -5.16 -12.38 -28.78
N ASN A 492 -4.88 -11.13 -28.38
CA ASN A 492 -3.64 -10.45 -28.70
C ASN A 492 -2.43 -11.13 -28.04
N VAL A 493 -2.54 -11.50 -26.77
CA VAL A 493 -1.49 -12.26 -26.06
C VAL A 493 -1.31 -13.64 -26.68
N LEU A 494 -2.38 -14.35 -27.04
CA LEU A 494 -2.29 -15.65 -27.71
C LEU A 494 -1.54 -15.54 -29.05
N SER A 495 -1.91 -14.58 -29.90
CA SER A 495 -1.27 -14.37 -31.20
C SER A 495 0.17 -13.84 -31.05
N ASN A 496 0.34 -12.71 -30.36
CA ASN A 496 1.59 -11.97 -30.38
C ASN A 496 2.60 -12.47 -29.34
N VAL A 497 2.17 -12.96 -28.18
CA VAL A 497 3.06 -13.42 -27.09
C VAL A 497 3.27 -14.94 -27.16
N VAL A 498 2.19 -15.72 -27.06
CA VAL A 498 2.25 -17.19 -27.04
C VAL A 498 2.57 -17.75 -28.44
N ARG A 499 2.26 -17.00 -29.51
CA ARG A 499 2.43 -17.40 -30.93
C ARG A 499 1.49 -18.51 -31.37
N LYS A 500 0.25 -18.51 -30.86
CA LYS A 500 -0.84 -19.30 -31.46
C LYS A 500 -0.97 -18.91 -32.93
N PRO A 501 -1.03 -19.87 -33.87
CA PRO A 501 -1.24 -19.57 -35.28
C PRO A 501 -2.49 -18.72 -35.49
N ASN A 502 -2.37 -17.65 -36.27
CA ASN A 502 -3.47 -16.71 -36.50
C ASN A 502 -4.65 -17.40 -37.20
N GLU A 503 -4.37 -18.35 -38.08
CA GLU A 503 -5.35 -19.18 -38.78
C GLU A 503 -6.25 -19.92 -37.79
N SER A 504 -5.67 -20.49 -36.72
CA SER A 504 -6.41 -21.17 -35.65
C SER A 504 -7.26 -20.20 -34.83
N ILE A 505 -6.76 -18.98 -34.58
CA ILE A 505 -7.57 -17.95 -33.92
C ILE A 505 -8.74 -17.54 -34.84
N PHE A 506 -8.50 -17.34 -36.12
CA PHE A 506 -9.52 -16.85 -37.06
C PHE A 506 -10.57 -17.91 -37.41
N SER A 507 -10.23 -19.20 -37.39
CA SER A 507 -11.22 -20.27 -37.57
C SER A 507 -12.28 -20.27 -36.46
N GLU A 508 -11.90 -19.90 -35.24
CA GLU A 508 -12.84 -19.77 -34.10
C GLU A 508 -13.81 -18.59 -34.28
N PHE A 509 -13.47 -17.59 -35.10
CA PHE A 509 -14.41 -16.53 -35.50
C PHE A 509 -15.32 -16.96 -36.65
N ALA A 510 -14.86 -17.86 -37.52
CA ALA A 510 -15.64 -18.34 -38.66
C ALA A 510 -16.66 -19.43 -38.28
N GLY A 511 -16.61 -19.96 -37.05
CA GLY A 511 -17.48 -21.05 -36.59
C GLY A 511 -17.15 -22.41 -37.20
N THR A 512 -16.09 -22.51 -38.00
CA THR A 512 -15.55 -23.76 -38.52
C THR A 512 -14.53 -24.32 -37.53
N ALA A 513 -15.00 -24.80 -36.37
CA ALA A 513 -14.19 -25.70 -35.56
C ALA A 513 -14.04 -27.02 -36.33
N GLY A 514 -12.80 -27.50 -36.49
CA GLY A 514 -12.55 -28.80 -37.10
C GLY A 514 -13.14 -29.94 -36.26
N ALA A 515 -13.41 -31.08 -36.89
CA ALA A 515 -13.96 -32.29 -36.25
C ALA A 515 -13.11 -32.90 -35.11
N GLU A 516 -12.01 -32.25 -34.71
CA GLU A 516 -11.14 -32.65 -33.59
C GLU A 516 -11.58 -32.02 -32.25
N ASP A 517 -12.57 -31.12 -32.26
CA ASP A 517 -13.13 -30.48 -31.06
C ASP A 517 -14.22 -31.39 -30.43
N GLU A 518 -13.81 -32.55 -29.92
CA GLU A 518 -14.67 -33.45 -29.13
C GLU A 518 -14.92 -32.87 -27.73
N GLY A 519 -15.76 -31.84 -27.63
CA GLY A 519 -16.16 -31.25 -26.36
C GLY A 519 -17.19 -30.14 -26.53
N SER A 520 -17.87 -29.75 -25.44
CA SER A 520 -18.91 -28.72 -25.49
C SER A 520 -18.39 -27.29 -25.78
N GLY A 521 -17.10 -27.13 -26.14
CA GLY A 521 -16.42 -25.90 -26.54
C GLY A 521 -16.60 -24.70 -25.61
N ASP A 522 -15.56 -24.26 -24.92
CA ASP A 522 -15.59 -22.95 -24.24
C ASP A 522 -15.35 -21.82 -25.26
N VAL A 523 -15.77 -20.60 -24.92
CA VAL A 523 -15.67 -19.46 -25.83
C VAL A 523 -14.20 -19.14 -26.12
N LYS A 524 -13.86 -18.71 -27.34
CA LYS A 524 -12.50 -18.46 -27.89
C LYS A 524 -11.48 -17.74 -26.97
N TYR A 525 -11.95 -16.98 -25.99
CA TYR A 525 -11.14 -16.26 -25.00
C TYR A 525 -11.10 -16.91 -23.59
N HIS A 526 -11.48 -18.19 -23.47
CA HIS A 526 -11.34 -19.02 -22.26
C HIS A 526 -10.40 -20.21 -22.47
N LEU A 527 -10.10 -20.58 -23.73
CA LEU A 527 -9.23 -21.70 -24.05
C LEU A 527 -7.78 -21.42 -23.63
N GLY A 528 -7.16 -22.40 -22.98
CA GLY A 528 -5.73 -22.40 -22.67
C GLY A 528 -4.89 -22.87 -23.86
N MET A 529 -3.59 -22.59 -23.81
CA MET A 529 -2.65 -23.08 -24.82
C MET A 529 -1.26 -23.27 -24.22
N ASN A 530 -0.55 -24.30 -24.68
CA ASN A 530 0.86 -24.53 -24.38
C ASN A 530 1.68 -24.47 -25.68
N PHE A 531 2.77 -23.71 -25.70
CA PHE A 531 3.62 -23.55 -26.87
C PHE A 531 5.09 -23.35 -26.49
N GLU A 532 6.00 -24.02 -27.18
CA GLU A 532 7.45 -23.78 -27.06
C GLU A 532 7.88 -22.76 -28.11
N ARG A 533 8.63 -21.73 -27.70
CA ARG A 533 9.19 -20.78 -28.66
C ARG A 533 10.64 -20.39 -28.35
N PRO A 534 11.43 -19.98 -29.36
CA PRO A 534 12.73 -19.36 -29.14
C PRO A 534 12.59 -17.90 -28.67
N THR A 535 13.49 -17.46 -27.80
CA THR A 535 13.70 -16.05 -27.45
C THR A 535 14.69 -15.40 -28.41
N PRO A 536 14.81 -14.05 -28.42
CA PRO A 536 15.85 -13.37 -29.20
C PRO A 536 17.28 -13.79 -28.83
N SER A 537 17.50 -14.35 -27.63
CA SER A 537 18.79 -14.90 -27.20
C SER A 537 19.06 -16.33 -27.71
N GLY A 538 18.12 -16.92 -28.47
CA GLY A 538 18.23 -18.28 -29.03
C GLY A 538 17.87 -19.40 -28.06
N LYS A 539 17.61 -19.07 -26.79
CA LYS A 539 17.11 -20.01 -25.77
C LYS A 539 15.64 -20.35 -26.05
N ARG A 540 15.20 -21.54 -25.66
CA ARG A 540 13.79 -21.95 -25.77
C ARG A 540 13.07 -21.77 -24.44
N VAL A 541 11.78 -21.46 -24.51
CA VAL A 541 10.90 -21.32 -23.36
C VAL A 541 9.53 -21.92 -23.66
N GLN A 542 9.02 -22.68 -22.69
CA GLN A 542 7.67 -23.20 -22.69
C GLN A 542 6.73 -22.13 -22.12
N LEU A 543 5.72 -21.73 -22.90
CA LEU A 543 4.70 -20.76 -22.49
C LEU A 543 3.35 -21.46 -22.40
N SER A 544 2.75 -21.41 -21.21
CA SER A 544 1.42 -21.95 -20.96
C SER A 544 0.46 -20.82 -20.56
N LEU A 545 -0.58 -20.58 -21.35
CA LEU A 545 -1.71 -19.73 -20.96
C LEU A 545 -2.81 -20.63 -20.41
N VAL A 546 -3.19 -20.46 -19.14
CA VAL A 546 -4.21 -21.32 -18.52
C VAL A 546 -5.61 -20.92 -18.99
N ALA A 547 -6.50 -21.91 -19.07
CA ALA A 547 -7.93 -21.67 -19.20
C ALA A 547 -8.47 -21.00 -17.91
N ASN A 548 -9.46 -20.13 -18.03
CA ASN A 548 -9.98 -19.35 -16.90
C ASN A 548 -11.41 -18.87 -17.13
#